data_AF-A0A950UEY5-F1
#
_entry.id   AF-A0A950UEY5-F1
#
_cell.length_a   1.000
_cell.length_b   1.000
_cell.length_c   1.000
_cell.angle_alpha   90.00
_cell.angle_beta   90.00
_cell.angle_gamma   90.00
#
_symmetry.space_group_name_H-M   'P 1'
#
loop_
_entity.id
_entity.type
_entity.pdbx_description
1 polymer ?
#
loop_
_entity_poly.entity_id
_entity_poly.type
_entity_poly.pdbx_seq_one_letter_code
_entity_poly.pdbx_strand_id
1 'polypeptide(L)' 'MEHPPATPTLPADYYRRHAARVRKLASEATTLAIKEHLREVALEYERLAERVDRDTARNESEPRSE' A
#
# COMPACT_ATOMS: atom_id res chain seq x y z
N MET A 1 -24.27 -19.21 6.76
CA MET A 1 -23.61 -18.53 5.63
C MET A 1 -22.15 -18.37 6.03
N GLU A 2 -21.23 -19.05 5.35
CA GLU A 2 -19.80 -18.87 5.59
C GLU A 2 -19.41 -17.50 5.07
N HIS A 3 -18.92 -16.63 5.95
CA HIS A 3 -18.33 -15.36 5.54
C HIS A 3 -17.10 -15.68 4.69
N PRO A 4 -16.93 -15.04 3.50
CA PRO A 4 -15.69 -15.21 2.76
C PRO A 4 -14.52 -14.80 3.66
N PRO A 5 -13.42 -15.56 3.71
CA PRO A 5 -12.28 -15.22 4.54
C PRO A 5 -11.87 -13.80 4.17
N ALA A 6 -11.82 -12.92 5.17
CA ALA A 6 -11.34 -11.56 5.02
C ALA A 6 -10.06 -11.63 4.20
N THR A 7 -10.06 -11.02 3.01
CA THR A 7 -8.86 -10.97 2.17
C THR A 7 -7.71 -10.54 3.07
N PRO A 8 -6.66 -11.35 3.22
CA PRO A 8 -5.61 -11.05 4.17
C PRO A 8 -5.01 -9.71 3.76
N THR A 9 -5.20 -8.71 4.61
CA THR A 9 -4.66 -7.38 4.41
C THR A 9 -3.16 -7.53 4.40
N LEU A 10 -2.53 -7.40 3.23
CA LEU A 10 -1.08 -7.49 3.13
C LEU A 10 -0.47 -6.37 4.01
N PRO A 11 0.66 -6.62 4.69
CA PRO A 11 1.28 -5.60 5.53
C PRO A 11 1.60 -4.33 4.74
N ALA A 12 1.55 -3.16 5.39
CA ALA A 12 1.87 -1.88 4.76
C ALA A 12 3.26 -1.89 4.10
N ASP A 13 4.22 -2.62 4.68
CA ASP A 13 5.56 -2.82 4.10
C ASP A 13 5.55 -3.45 2.71
N TYR A 14 4.59 -4.33 2.42
CA TYR A 14 4.46 -4.92 1.07
C TYR A 14 4.16 -3.83 0.03
N TYR A 15 3.23 -2.93 0.36
CA TYR A 15 2.84 -1.81 -0.49
C TYR A 15 3.96 -0.76 -0.59
N ARG A 16 4.66 -0.46 0.52
CA ARG A 16 5.85 0.43 0.50
C ARG A 16 6.96 -0.11 -0.40
N ARG A 17 7.26 -1.41 -0.33
CA ARG A 17 8.26 -2.05 -1.21
C ARG A 17 7.84 -1.98 -2.68
N HIS A 18 6.55 -2.13 -2.98
CA HIS A 18 6.03 -1.94 -4.34
C HIS A 18 6.19 -0.49 -4.81
N ALA A 19 5.79 0.50 -4.00
CA ALA A 19 5.97 1.91 -4.33
C ALA A 19 7.45 2.25 -4.63
N ALA A 20 8.38 1.75 -3.81
CA ALA A 20 9.82 1.95 -4.00
C ALA A 20 10.31 1.37 -5.34
N ARG A 21 9.85 0.16 -5.70
CA ARG A 21 10.18 -0.45 -7.01
C ARG A 21 9.65 0.38 -8.17
N VAL A 22 8.38 0.79 -8.10
CA VAL A 22 7.76 1.57 -9.17
C VAL A 22 8.44 2.94 -9.33
N ARG A 23 8.84 3.59 -8.23
CA ARG A 23 9.66 4.81 -8.28
C ARG A 23 11.01 4.60 -8.95
N LYS A 24 11.67 3.47 -8.69
CA LYS A 24 12.91 3.11 -9.37
C LYS A 24 12.67 2.94 -10.88
N LEU A 25 11.63 2.23 -11.29
CA LEU A 25 11.27 2.14 -12.71
C LEU A 25 10.97 3.53 -13.31
N ALA A 26 10.28 4.42 -12.59
CA ALA A 26 10.01 5.78 -13.06
C ALA A 26 11.29 6.61 -13.25
N SER A 27 12.33 6.33 -12.45
CA SER A 27 13.64 6.98 -12.59
C SER A 27 14.41 6.50 -13.83
N GLU A 28 14.23 5.23 -14.20
CA GLU A 28 14.87 4.58 -15.35
C GLU A 28 14.08 4.81 -16.65
N ALA A 29 12.79 5.12 -16.57
CA ALA A 29 11.93 5.38 -17.71
C ALA A 29 12.35 6.66 -18.46
N THR A 30 12.60 6.51 -19.76
CA THR A 30 12.97 7.62 -20.67
C THR A 30 11.74 8.27 -21.31
N THR A 31 10.62 7.54 -21.40
CA THR A 31 9.36 8.05 -21.94
C THR A 31 8.59 8.82 -20.86
N LEU A 32 8.31 10.10 -21.11
CA LEU A 32 7.65 10.99 -20.16
C LEU A 32 6.29 10.46 -19.69
N ALA A 33 5.44 10.01 -20.62
CA ALA A 33 4.12 9.45 -20.28
C ALA A 33 4.22 8.20 -19.37
N ILE A 34 5.21 7.33 -19.61
CA ILE A 34 5.45 6.14 -18.78
C ILE A 34 5.95 6.57 -17.40
N LYS A 35 6.83 7.56 -17.33
CA LYS A 35 7.35 8.10 -16.07
C LYS A 35 6.26 8.72 -15.19
N GLU A 36 5.34 9.48 -15.79
CA GLU A 36 4.19 10.05 -15.10
C GLU A 36 3.26 8.95 -14.59
N HIS A 37 2.90 8.00 -15.44
CA HIS A 37 2.07 6.87 -15.05
C HIS A 37 2.68 6.06 -13.90
N LEU A 38 3.98 5.76 -13.96
CA LEU A 38 4.67 5.05 -12.88
C LEU A 38 4.68 5.86 -11.58
N ARG A 39 4.81 7.19 -11.64
CA ARG A 39 4.71 8.03 -10.43
C ARG A 39 3.32 7.96 -9.80
N GLU A 40 2.26 8.00 -10.61
CA GLU A 40 0.89 7.85 -10.11
C GLU A 40 0.67 6.49 -9.44
N VAL A 41 1.12 5.41 -10.09
CA VAL A 41 1.05 4.05 -9.52
C VAL A 41 1.82 3.95 -8.21
N ALA A 42 2.99 4.56 -8.10
CA ALA A 42 3.75 4.58 -6.85
C ALA A 42 2.97 5.29 -5.72
N LEU A 43 2.31 6.42 -6.02
CA LEU A 43 1.49 7.15 -5.04
C LEU A 43 0.27 6.35 -4.59
N GLU A 44 -0.35 5.57 -5.48
CA GLU A 44 -1.44 4.66 -5.10
C GLU A 44 -0.98 3.60 -4.10
N TYR A 45 0.19 3.02 -4.31
CA TYR A 45 0.77 2.06 -3.36
C TYR A 45 1.10 2.69 -2.02
N GLU A 46 1.57 3.93 -1.97
CA GLU A 46 1.81 4.64 -0.71
C GLU A 46 0.52 4.91 0.06
N ARG A 47 -0.52 5.37 -0.64
CA ARG A 47 -1.85 5.56 -0.04
C ARG A 47 -2.45 4.25 0.48
N LEU A 48 -2.19 3.13 -0.19
CA LEU A 48 -2.56 1.81 0.29
C LEU A 48 -1.79 1.45 1.58
N ALA A 49 -0.48 1.66 1.61
CA ALA A 49 0.33 1.42 2.80
C ALA A 49 -0.15 2.26 3.99
N GLU A 50 -0.41 3.55 3.78
CA GLU A 50 -0.92 4.45 4.82
C GLU A 50 -2.29 4.02 5.36
N ARG A 51 -3.19 3.56 4.47
CA ARG A 51 -4.49 3.04 4.93
C ARG A 51 -4.32 1.81 5.81
N VAL A 52 -3.47 0.87 5.39
CA VAL A 52 -3.19 -0.34 6.16
C VAL A 52 -2.57 0.01 7.51
N ASP A 53 -1.58 0.89 7.55
CA ASP A 53 -0.96 1.33 8.81
C ASP A 53 -1.97 1.98 9.76
N ARG A 54 -2.87 2.82 9.25
CA ARG A 54 -3.94 3.42 10.07
C ARG A 54 -4.93 2.38 10.58
N ASP A 55 -5.30 1.41 9.75
CA ASP A 55 -6.22 0.35 10.14
C ASP A 55 -5.57 -0.59 11.18
N THR A 56 -4.28 -0.89 11.04
CA THR A 56 -3.50 -1.65 12.02
C THR A 56 -3.36 -0.87 13.34
N ALA A 57 -2.97 0.40 13.29
CA ALA A 57 -2.83 1.25 14.48
C ALA A 57 -4.17 1.43 15.21
N ARG A 58 -5.29 1.55 14.48
CA ARG A 58 -6.63 1.60 15.08
C ARG A 58 -6.97 0.30 15.82
N ASN A 59 -6.65 -0.84 15.23
CA ASN A 59 -6.95 -2.16 15.81
C ASN A 59 -6.10 -2.45 17.06
N GLU A 60 -4.89 -1.87 17.15
CA GLU A 60 -4.02 -1.95 18.34
C GLU A 60 -4.43 -0.96 19.45
N SER A 61 -5.17 0.09 19.10
CA SER A 61 -5.61 1.15 20.03
C SER A 61 -6.94 0.86 20.73
N GLU A 62 -7.60 -0.27 20.42
CA GLU A 62 -8.80 -0.72 21.09
C GLU A 62 -8.38 -1.68 22.21
N PRO A 63 -8.21 -1.23 23.48
CA PRO A 63 -7.96 -2.15 24.57
C PRO A 63 -9.19 -3.03 24.68
N ARG A 64 -9.00 -4.36 24.54
CA ARG A 64 -9.95 -5.34 25.08
C ARG A 64 -10.08 -5.06 26.58
N SER A 65 -11.09 -4.29 26.94
CA SER A 65 -11.61 -4.27 28.30
C SER A 65 -12.26 -5.63 28.55
N GLU A 66 -11.54 -6.52 29.25
CA GLU A 66 -12.08 -7.68 29.95
C GLU A 66 -12.77 -7.26 31.25
#